data_AF-A0A2P5FBQ5-F1
#
_entry.id   AF-A0A2P5FBQ5-F1
#
_cell.length_a   1.000
_cell.length_b   1.000
_cell.length_c   1.000
_cell.angle_alpha   90.00
_cell.angle_beta   90.00
_cell.angle_gamma   90.00
#
_symmetry.space_group_name_H-M   'P 1'
#
loop_
_entity.id
_entity.type
_entity.pdbx_description
1 polymer ?
#
loop_
_entity_poly.entity_id
_entity_poly.type
_entity_poly.pdbx_seq_one_letter_code
_entity_poly.pdbx_strand_id
1 'polypeptide(L)'
;MAKLSILPLLFLTSFLAAVSTSYSASVQDPELVVDEVHRSINASRRNLGYLSCGTGNPIDDCWRCDPNWERNRQRLADCAIGFGKGAIGGKNGRIYVVSDSGDDDPVNPRPGTLRHAVIQDEPLWIIFKRDMVIQLKKELVMNSFKTIDGRGASVHIAGGPCITIHYVSNIIIHGINIHDCKPGGDGNIRDSPEHSGYWRVSDGDGVSIFGGRHIWVDHCSLSNCRDGLIDVIHGSTAVTISNNYFTHHDKVMLLGHSDAYTQDKNMQVTIAFNHFGEGLVQRMPRCRHGYFHVVNNDYTHWEMYAIGGSAAPTINSQGNRFLAPDEQFKKEVTKHEDAPESEWRNWNWRSEGDLFLNGAFFRQTGAGASSSYARAYSLSARPSSLVGSITVKAGALNCRKGSRC
;
A
#
# COMPACT_ATOMS: atom_id res chain seq x y z
N MET A 1 -65.94 -39.06 -37.95
CA MET A 1 -66.07 -37.68 -37.45
C MET A 1 -65.36 -37.58 -36.11
N ALA A 2 -64.18 -36.96 -36.06
CA ALA A 2 -63.63 -36.16 -34.95
C ALA A 2 -62.13 -35.89 -35.21
N LYS A 3 -61.85 -34.61 -35.52
CA LYS A 3 -60.67 -33.77 -35.26
C LYS A 3 -59.27 -34.42 -35.11
N LEU A 4 -58.31 -33.88 -35.87
CA LEU A 4 -57.15 -33.21 -35.25
C LEU A 4 -56.49 -32.22 -36.24
N SER A 5 -56.54 -30.93 -35.90
CA SER A 5 -55.86 -29.84 -36.59
C SER A 5 -54.47 -29.68 -35.97
N ILE A 6 -53.42 -29.68 -36.79
CA ILE A 6 -52.03 -29.51 -36.37
C ILE A 6 -51.70 -28.00 -36.40
N LEU A 7 -51.42 -27.42 -35.24
CA LEU A 7 -50.83 -26.08 -35.11
C LEU A 7 -49.30 -26.17 -35.24
N PRO A 8 -48.61 -25.24 -35.92
CA PRO A 8 -47.15 -25.18 -35.91
C PRO A 8 -46.65 -24.47 -34.64
N LEU A 9 -45.69 -25.08 -33.95
CA LEU A 9 -44.99 -24.51 -32.80
C LEU A 9 -43.92 -23.54 -33.30
N LEU A 10 -44.13 -22.24 -33.09
CA LEU A 10 -43.11 -21.20 -33.29
C LEU A 10 -42.09 -21.29 -32.15
N PHE A 11 -40.87 -21.75 -32.45
CA PHE A 11 -39.73 -21.65 -31.54
C PHE A 11 -39.25 -20.18 -31.50
N LEU A 12 -39.53 -19.50 -30.38
CA LEU A 12 -38.97 -18.18 -30.09
C LEU A 12 -37.56 -18.40 -29.51
N THR A 13 -36.52 -18.24 -30.32
CA THR A 13 -35.14 -18.21 -29.83
C THR A 13 -34.89 -16.87 -29.14
N SER A 14 -34.80 -16.87 -27.81
CA SER A 14 -34.38 -15.70 -27.04
C SER A 14 -32.88 -15.46 -27.22
N PHE A 15 -32.53 -14.43 -27.98
CA PHE A 15 -31.19 -13.83 -27.93
C PHE A 15 -31.02 -13.14 -26.58
N LEU A 16 -30.39 -13.81 -25.62
CA LEU A 16 -29.84 -13.17 -24.43
C LEU A 16 -28.56 -12.42 -24.85
N ALA A 17 -28.71 -11.14 -25.16
CA ALA A 17 -27.57 -10.22 -25.21
C ALA A 17 -26.94 -10.19 -23.82
N ALA A 18 -25.70 -10.66 -23.70
CA ALA A 18 -24.90 -10.49 -22.51
C ALA A 18 -24.66 -8.99 -22.31
N VAL A 19 -25.44 -8.38 -21.42
CA VAL A 19 -25.15 -7.04 -20.91
C VAL A 19 -23.92 -7.19 -20.04
N SER A 20 -22.75 -6.88 -20.61
CA SER A 20 -21.54 -6.65 -19.85
C SER A 20 -21.76 -5.39 -19.00
N THR A 21 -22.27 -5.59 -17.79
CA THR A 21 -22.28 -4.55 -16.75
C THR A 21 -20.84 -4.29 -16.36
N SER A 22 -20.25 -3.24 -16.93
CA SER A 22 -19.06 -2.61 -16.39
C SER A 22 -19.38 -2.11 -14.99
N TYR A 23 -19.04 -2.91 -13.97
CA TYR A 23 -19.00 -2.48 -12.57
C TYR A 23 -17.90 -1.41 -12.46
N SER A 24 -18.25 -0.15 -12.74
CA SER A 24 -17.49 0.98 -12.24
C SER A 24 -17.69 0.99 -10.73
N ALA A 25 -16.79 0.34 -9.99
CA ALA A 25 -16.71 0.55 -8.55
C ALA A 25 -16.57 2.05 -8.35
N SER A 26 -17.58 2.69 -7.73
CA SER A 26 -17.58 4.11 -7.47
C SER A 26 -16.34 4.45 -6.64
N VAL A 27 -15.50 5.36 -7.13
CA VAL A 27 -14.40 5.95 -6.35
C VAL A 27 -14.98 6.44 -5.03
N GLN A 28 -14.41 5.99 -3.90
CA GLN A 28 -14.91 6.38 -2.58
C GLN A 28 -14.75 7.90 -2.41
N ASP A 29 -15.67 8.56 -1.72
CA ASP A 29 -15.48 9.96 -1.36
C ASP A 29 -14.23 10.08 -0.47
N PRO A 30 -13.16 10.78 -0.92
CA PRO A 30 -11.93 10.90 -0.15
C PRO A 30 -12.14 11.36 1.29
N GLU A 31 -13.05 12.32 1.47
CA GLU A 31 -13.27 12.96 2.77
C GLU A 31 -13.93 12.00 3.77
N LEU A 32 -14.87 11.15 3.30
CA LEU A 32 -15.49 10.12 4.15
C LEU A 32 -14.47 9.09 4.65
N VAL A 33 -13.48 8.76 3.81
CA VAL A 33 -12.42 7.81 4.18
C VAL A 33 -11.45 8.45 5.18
N VAL A 34 -11.10 9.72 5.00
CA VAL A 34 -10.30 10.49 5.97
C VAL A 34 -11.02 10.57 7.32
N ASP A 35 -12.32 10.87 7.33
CA ASP A 35 -13.14 10.87 8.54
C ASP A 35 -13.18 9.51 9.25
N GLU A 36 -13.17 8.42 8.49
CA GLU A 36 -13.10 7.07 9.04
C GLU A 36 -11.73 6.74 9.64
N VAL A 37 -10.64 7.15 8.97
CA VAL A 37 -9.28 7.06 9.53
C VAL A 37 -9.22 7.77 10.87
N HIS A 38 -9.75 8.99 10.95
CA HIS A 38 -9.83 9.73 12.20
C HIS A 38 -10.69 9.03 13.26
N ARG A 39 -11.84 8.46 12.89
CA ARG A 39 -12.66 7.66 13.82
C ARG A 39 -11.90 6.47 14.36
N SER A 40 -11.17 5.73 13.53
CA SER A 40 -10.34 4.58 13.95
C SER A 40 -9.22 5.01 14.90
N ILE A 41 -8.51 6.10 14.57
CA ILE A 41 -7.48 6.71 15.44
C ILE A 41 -8.07 7.09 16.81
N ASN A 42 -9.25 7.71 16.84
CA ASN A 42 -9.90 8.15 18.07
C ASN A 42 -10.54 7.00 18.86
N ALA A 43 -11.02 5.94 18.22
CA ALA A 43 -11.49 4.73 18.89
C ALA A 43 -10.35 4.08 19.69
N SER A 44 -9.15 4.02 19.12
CA SER A 44 -7.93 3.59 19.84
C SER A 44 -7.60 4.51 21.04
N ARG A 45 -8.03 5.79 21.07
CA ARG A 45 -7.88 6.67 22.26
C ARG A 45 -8.82 6.31 23.42
N ARG A 46 -10.04 5.87 23.10
CA ARG A 46 -11.13 5.70 24.08
C ARG A 46 -11.28 4.27 24.59
N ASN A 47 -10.58 3.30 24.00
CA ASN A 47 -10.85 1.89 24.27
C ASN A 47 -10.29 1.42 25.63
N LEU A 48 -11.23 1.25 26.56
CA LEU A 48 -11.16 0.56 27.87
C LEU A 48 -11.33 -0.98 27.74
N GLY A 49 -11.14 -1.55 26.54
CA GLY A 49 -11.34 -2.98 26.27
C GLY A 49 -10.09 -3.83 26.49
N TYR A 50 -10.27 -5.05 27.02
CA TYR A 50 -9.24 -6.02 27.46
C TYR A 50 -8.23 -6.49 26.37
N LEU A 51 -8.35 -6.03 25.11
CA LEU A 51 -7.57 -6.49 23.94
C LEU A 51 -6.86 -5.39 23.14
N SER A 52 -6.95 -4.11 23.54
CA SER A 52 -6.22 -3.01 22.87
C SER A 52 -4.76 -2.99 23.33
N CYS A 53 -3.81 -2.84 22.40
CA CYS A 53 -2.40 -2.62 22.79
C CYS A 53 -2.15 -1.27 23.44
N GLY A 54 -3.05 -0.31 23.28
CA GLY A 54 -2.90 1.02 23.82
C GLY A 54 -1.64 1.73 23.31
N THR A 55 -1.08 1.29 22.17
CA THR A 55 0.08 1.94 21.55
C THR A 55 -0.30 3.30 20.98
N GLY A 56 -1.57 3.47 20.64
CA GLY A 56 -2.08 4.66 19.97
C GLY A 56 -2.06 4.57 18.45
N ASN A 57 -1.51 3.48 17.91
CA ASN A 57 -1.62 3.11 16.52
C ASN A 57 -2.82 2.15 16.35
N PRO A 58 -3.92 2.58 15.70
CA PRO A 58 -5.14 1.78 15.60
C PRO A 58 -4.97 0.49 14.78
N ILE A 59 -4.01 0.44 13.84
CA ILE A 59 -3.73 -0.75 13.04
C ILE A 59 -3.14 -1.82 13.96
N ASP A 60 -2.07 -1.48 14.66
CA ASP A 60 -1.40 -2.38 15.61
C ASP A 60 -2.32 -2.78 16.76
N ASP A 61 -3.01 -1.79 17.36
CA ASP A 61 -3.92 -2.01 18.50
C ASP A 61 -5.04 -3.00 18.16
N CYS A 62 -5.39 -3.17 16.88
CA CYS A 62 -6.44 -4.08 16.41
C CYS A 62 -6.04 -5.57 16.46
N TRP A 63 -4.75 -5.90 16.32
CA TRP A 63 -4.31 -7.31 16.22
C TRP A 63 -3.09 -7.69 17.06
N ARG A 64 -2.10 -6.80 17.28
CA ARG A 64 -0.80 -7.18 17.89
C ARG A 64 -0.91 -7.80 19.27
N CYS A 65 -1.91 -7.35 20.04
CA CYS A 65 -2.08 -7.77 21.42
C CYS A 65 -2.81 -9.09 21.59
N ASP A 66 -3.27 -9.71 20.50
CA ASP A 66 -3.69 -11.09 20.53
C ASP A 66 -2.46 -11.98 20.76
N PRO A 67 -2.30 -12.61 21.94
CA PRO A 67 -1.19 -13.53 22.18
C PRO A 67 -1.27 -14.79 21.30
N ASN A 68 -2.41 -15.03 20.66
CA ASN A 68 -2.68 -16.13 19.74
C ASN A 68 -2.75 -15.66 18.28
N TRP A 69 -2.11 -14.53 17.93
CA TRP A 69 -2.08 -14.02 16.56
C TRP A 69 -1.64 -15.09 15.55
N GLU A 70 -0.86 -16.10 15.94
CA GLU A 70 -0.42 -17.18 15.06
C GLU A 70 -1.55 -18.14 14.68
N ARG A 71 -2.55 -18.31 15.55
CA ARG A 71 -3.79 -19.06 15.28
C ARG A 71 -4.83 -18.19 14.59
N ASN A 72 -4.80 -16.89 14.86
CA ASN A 72 -5.74 -15.90 14.33
C ASN A 72 -5.12 -15.01 13.25
N ARG A 73 -4.16 -15.52 12.46
CA ARG A 73 -3.36 -14.70 11.52
C ARG A 73 -4.20 -13.81 10.63
N GLN A 74 -5.29 -14.36 10.13
CA GLN A 74 -6.17 -13.70 9.16
C GLN A 74 -6.96 -12.53 9.76
N ARG A 75 -7.02 -12.40 11.10
CA ARG A 75 -7.60 -11.23 11.79
C ARG A 75 -6.90 -9.93 11.38
N LEU A 76 -5.63 -9.99 11.00
CA LEU A 76 -4.88 -8.83 10.49
C LEU A 76 -5.64 -8.11 9.37
N ALA A 77 -6.30 -8.85 8.46
CA ALA A 77 -7.01 -8.28 7.32
C ALA A 77 -8.23 -7.40 7.71
N ASP A 78 -8.65 -7.42 8.98
CA ASP A 78 -9.72 -6.54 9.49
C ASP A 78 -9.19 -5.23 10.09
N CYS A 79 -7.87 -5.04 10.12
CA CYS A 79 -7.20 -3.96 10.85
C CYS A 79 -6.69 -2.82 9.95
N ALA A 80 -6.78 -2.98 8.63
CA ALA A 80 -6.42 -1.93 7.68
C ALA A 80 -7.32 -0.70 7.87
N ILE A 81 -6.74 0.48 7.68
CA ILE A 81 -7.47 1.76 7.66
C ILE A 81 -7.22 2.48 6.33
N GLY A 82 -7.91 3.60 6.12
CA GLY A 82 -7.67 4.45 4.95
C GLY A 82 -8.23 3.84 3.67
N PHE A 83 -7.71 4.30 2.54
CA PHE A 83 -8.21 3.90 1.22
C PHE A 83 -8.03 2.40 0.94
N GLY A 84 -6.98 1.79 1.47
CA GLY A 84 -6.71 0.35 1.38
C GLY A 84 -7.47 -0.51 2.39
N LYS A 85 -8.37 0.03 3.23
CA LYS A 85 -9.11 -0.75 4.25
C LYS A 85 -9.88 -1.95 3.71
N GLY A 86 -10.25 -1.92 2.43
CA GLY A 86 -10.96 -3.00 1.74
C GLY A 86 -10.07 -4.16 1.30
N ALA A 87 -8.75 -4.07 1.47
CA ALA A 87 -7.81 -5.12 1.10
C ALA A 87 -7.97 -6.33 2.04
N ILE A 88 -8.70 -7.35 1.60
CA ILE A 88 -8.90 -8.57 2.40
C ILE A 88 -7.78 -9.61 2.22
N GLY A 89 -6.89 -9.39 1.25
CA GLY A 89 -5.82 -10.35 0.94
C GLY A 89 -6.35 -11.76 0.66
N GLY A 90 -5.69 -12.76 1.24
CA GLY A 90 -6.11 -14.16 1.22
C GLY A 90 -7.01 -14.58 2.38
N LYS A 91 -7.71 -13.65 3.06
CA LYS A 91 -8.64 -13.97 4.17
C LYS A 91 -9.70 -14.99 3.72
N ASN A 92 -10.08 -15.89 4.61
CA ASN A 92 -10.95 -17.06 4.38
C ASN A 92 -10.35 -18.12 3.42
N GLY A 93 -9.19 -17.84 2.85
CA GLY A 93 -8.38 -18.81 2.12
C GLY A 93 -7.65 -19.76 3.05
N ARG A 94 -7.12 -20.83 2.48
CA ARG A 94 -6.24 -21.76 3.21
C ARG A 94 -4.87 -21.12 3.46
N ILE A 95 -4.21 -21.58 4.52
CA ILE A 95 -2.81 -21.20 4.77
C ILE A 95 -1.90 -21.98 3.82
N TYR A 96 -1.05 -21.27 3.09
CA TYR A 96 0.03 -21.83 2.30
C TYR A 96 1.36 -21.61 3.01
N VAL A 97 2.17 -22.66 3.17
CA VAL A 97 3.47 -22.55 3.87
C VAL A 97 4.61 -22.65 2.86
N VAL A 98 5.31 -21.54 2.65
CA VAL A 98 6.55 -21.51 1.88
C VAL A 98 7.64 -22.24 2.68
N SER A 99 8.24 -23.25 2.05
CA SER A 99 9.23 -24.13 2.66
C SER A 99 10.52 -24.30 1.85
N ASP A 100 10.51 -23.80 0.61
CA ASP A 100 11.65 -23.74 -0.31
C ASP A 100 11.87 -22.29 -0.80
N SER A 101 13.10 -21.80 -0.66
CA SER A 101 13.55 -20.47 -1.11
C SER A 101 14.55 -20.52 -2.27
N GLY A 102 14.99 -21.70 -2.72
CA GLY A 102 16.14 -21.88 -3.61
C GLY A 102 15.82 -22.21 -5.08
N ASP A 103 14.56 -22.43 -5.44
CA ASP A 103 14.15 -22.87 -6.79
C ASP A 103 13.14 -21.93 -7.44
N ASP A 104 13.53 -20.66 -7.61
CA ASP A 104 12.71 -19.70 -8.34
C ASP A 104 12.76 -20.01 -9.86
N ASP A 105 11.78 -20.77 -10.35
CA ASP A 105 11.47 -20.90 -11.77
C ASP A 105 10.32 -19.93 -12.14
N PRO A 106 10.61 -18.87 -12.92
CA PRO A 106 9.61 -17.86 -13.31
C PRO A 106 8.39 -18.40 -14.06
N VAL A 107 8.53 -19.56 -14.72
CA VAL A 107 7.50 -20.13 -15.60
C VAL A 107 6.88 -21.38 -14.99
N ASN A 108 7.65 -22.22 -14.30
CA ASN A 108 7.16 -23.48 -13.72
C ASN A 108 7.51 -23.60 -12.23
N PRO A 109 6.99 -22.69 -11.38
CA PRO A 109 7.33 -22.68 -9.97
C PRO A 109 6.82 -23.94 -9.27
N ARG A 110 7.65 -24.57 -8.43
CA ARG A 110 7.26 -25.78 -7.71
C ARG A 110 6.39 -25.49 -6.49
N PRO A 111 5.45 -26.37 -6.11
CA PRO A 111 4.80 -26.32 -4.81
C PRO A 111 5.82 -26.24 -3.67
N GLY A 112 5.56 -25.41 -2.68
CA GLY A 112 6.46 -25.08 -1.57
C GLY A 112 7.23 -23.77 -1.76
N THR A 113 7.26 -23.19 -2.96
CA THR A 113 7.91 -21.90 -3.25
C THR A 113 6.94 -20.71 -3.09
N LEU A 114 7.47 -19.51 -2.87
CA LEU A 114 6.68 -18.28 -2.83
C LEU A 114 5.99 -18.01 -4.17
N ARG A 115 6.70 -18.18 -5.30
CA ARG A 115 6.14 -17.95 -6.64
C ARG A 115 4.96 -18.85 -6.94
N HIS A 116 5.04 -20.13 -6.60
CA HIS A 116 3.90 -21.02 -6.76
C HIS A 116 2.71 -20.53 -5.93
N ALA A 117 2.94 -20.08 -4.70
CA ALA A 117 1.87 -19.64 -3.81
C ALA A 117 1.12 -18.42 -4.37
N VAL A 118 1.84 -17.41 -4.84
CA VAL A 118 1.22 -16.13 -5.22
C VAL A 118 0.42 -16.18 -6.52
N ILE A 119 0.67 -17.16 -7.39
CA ILE A 119 -0.04 -17.29 -8.67
C ILE A 119 -1.33 -18.09 -8.59
N GLN A 120 -1.62 -18.79 -7.47
CA GLN A 120 -2.80 -19.66 -7.41
C GLN A 120 -4.10 -18.87 -7.58
N ASP A 121 -5.16 -19.51 -8.09
CA ASP A 121 -6.46 -18.83 -8.27
C ASP A 121 -7.19 -18.64 -6.94
N GLU A 122 -7.10 -19.61 -6.03
CA GLU A 122 -7.78 -19.49 -4.75
C GLU A 122 -7.16 -18.40 -3.86
N PRO A 123 -7.95 -17.80 -2.95
CA PRO A 123 -7.40 -16.95 -1.90
C PRO A 123 -6.39 -17.72 -1.06
N LEU A 124 -5.21 -17.14 -0.83
CA LEU A 124 -4.16 -17.78 -0.03
C LEU A 124 -3.56 -16.82 1.01
N TRP A 125 -3.51 -17.31 2.24
CA TRP A 125 -2.73 -16.69 3.32
C TRP A 125 -1.35 -17.36 3.38
N ILE A 126 -0.35 -16.70 2.80
CA ILE A 126 0.98 -17.25 2.57
C ILE A 126 1.88 -16.91 3.76
N ILE A 127 2.41 -17.94 4.42
CA ILE A 127 3.34 -17.83 5.55
C ILE A 127 4.64 -18.58 5.25
N PHE A 128 5.64 -18.38 6.10
CA PHE A 128 6.98 -18.95 5.92
C PHE A 128 7.30 -19.95 7.02
N LYS A 129 7.88 -21.10 6.63
CA LYS A 129 8.23 -22.18 7.57
C LYS A 129 9.34 -21.79 8.54
N ARG A 130 10.24 -20.92 8.10
CA ARG A 130 11.49 -20.50 8.76
C ARG A 130 11.98 -19.20 8.13
N ASP A 131 13.01 -18.62 8.73
CA ASP A 131 13.75 -17.49 8.16
C ASP A 131 14.28 -17.86 6.78
N MET A 132 14.16 -16.95 5.82
CA MET A 132 14.47 -17.20 4.42
C MET A 132 14.94 -15.94 3.71
N VAL A 133 15.93 -16.10 2.85
CA VAL A 133 16.30 -15.12 1.82
C VAL A 133 15.86 -15.70 0.48
N ILE A 134 14.98 -14.99 -0.21
CA ILE A 134 14.41 -15.37 -1.50
C ILE A 134 14.97 -14.42 -2.53
N GLN A 135 15.88 -14.94 -3.35
CA GLN A 135 16.40 -14.23 -4.52
C GLN A 135 15.63 -14.68 -5.75
N LEU A 136 14.79 -13.79 -6.28
CA LEU A 136 14.01 -14.07 -7.47
C LEU A 136 14.87 -13.92 -8.73
N LYS A 137 14.57 -14.70 -9.77
CA LYS A 137 15.20 -14.62 -11.09
C LYS A 137 14.47 -13.64 -12.03
N LYS A 138 13.18 -13.41 -11.79
CA LYS A 138 12.28 -12.47 -12.48
C LYS A 138 11.32 -11.85 -11.47
N GLU A 139 10.62 -10.78 -11.84
CA GLU A 139 9.61 -10.17 -10.98
C GLU A 139 8.62 -11.22 -10.44
N LEU A 140 8.23 -11.09 -9.17
CA LEU A 140 7.20 -11.89 -8.54
C LEU A 140 5.84 -11.28 -8.87
N VAL A 141 5.31 -11.66 -10.04
CA VAL A 141 3.95 -11.34 -10.46
C VAL A 141 2.97 -12.27 -9.73
N MET A 142 1.85 -11.73 -9.28
CA MET A 142 0.87 -12.45 -8.46
C MET A 142 -0.57 -12.28 -8.94
N ASN A 143 -1.41 -13.26 -8.58
CA ASN A 143 -2.85 -13.23 -8.77
C ASN A 143 -3.55 -12.50 -7.61
N SER A 144 -4.84 -12.18 -7.75
CA SER A 144 -5.67 -11.52 -6.73
C SER A 144 -5.83 -12.38 -5.45
N PHE A 145 -6.27 -11.75 -4.36
CA PHE A 145 -6.60 -12.41 -3.09
C PHE A 145 -5.42 -13.15 -2.43
N LYS A 146 -4.30 -12.44 -2.26
CA LYS A 146 -3.09 -12.98 -1.65
C LYS A 146 -2.69 -12.16 -0.44
N THR A 147 -2.30 -12.84 0.62
CA THR A 147 -1.58 -12.23 1.73
C THR A 147 -0.20 -12.85 1.82
N ILE A 148 0.86 -12.05 1.74
CA ILE A 148 2.22 -12.45 2.12
C ILE A 148 2.42 -12.00 3.56
N ASP A 149 2.51 -12.95 4.50
CA ASP A 149 2.62 -12.70 5.95
C ASP A 149 3.93 -13.26 6.50
N GLY A 150 4.90 -12.37 6.70
CA GLY A 150 6.22 -12.69 7.24
C GLY A 150 6.23 -12.99 8.75
N ARG A 151 5.14 -12.72 9.50
CA ARG A 151 5.16 -12.86 10.96
C ARG A 151 5.52 -14.28 11.39
N GLY A 152 6.51 -14.39 12.28
CA GLY A 152 7.03 -15.66 12.77
C GLY A 152 8.27 -16.16 12.03
N ALA A 153 8.78 -15.42 11.05
CA ALA A 153 10.04 -15.67 10.35
C ALA A 153 10.68 -14.35 9.89
N SER A 154 12.00 -14.30 9.78
CA SER A 154 12.70 -13.21 9.09
C SER A 154 12.77 -13.53 7.60
N VAL A 155 11.97 -12.86 6.80
CA VAL A 155 11.85 -13.11 5.36
C VAL A 155 12.40 -11.92 4.59
N HIS A 156 13.31 -12.20 3.67
CA HIS A 156 13.95 -11.21 2.80
C HIS A 156 13.66 -11.56 1.35
N ILE A 157 13.11 -10.61 0.58
CA ILE A 157 13.08 -10.66 -0.88
C ILE A 157 14.16 -9.68 -1.36
N ALA A 158 15.27 -10.22 -1.86
CA ALA A 158 16.46 -9.40 -2.08
C ALA A 158 17.43 -9.94 -3.13
N GLY A 159 18.27 -9.03 -3.67
CA GLY A 159 19.39 -9.36 -4.54
C GLY A 159 19.04 -9.72 -5.99
N GLY A 160 17.76 -9.70 -6.34
CA GLY A 160 17.18 -9.92 -7.66
C GLY A 160 15.98 -9.00 -7.88
N PRO A 161 15.13 -9.26 -8.89
CA PRO A 161 13.85 -8.55 -9.03
C PRO A 161 12.94 -8.81 -7.84
N CYS A 162 11.96 -7.93 -7.62
CA CYS A 162 11.09 -7.98 -6.44
C CYS A 162 9.62 -8.10 -6.84
N ILE A 163 8.71 -7.37 -6.21
CA ILE A 163 7.28 -7.67 -6.23
C ILE A 163 6.53 -6.82 -7.27
N THR A 164 5.67 -7.46 -8.06
CA THR A 164 4.85 -6.78 -9.06
C THR A 164 3.38 -7.19 -8.93
N ILE A 165 2.51 -6.24 -8.60
CA ILE A 165 1.06 -6.38 -8.52
C ILE A 165 0.47 -5.75 -9.78
N HIS A 166 0.10 -6.57 -10.76
CA HIS A 166 -0.28 -6.12 -12.09
C HIS A 166 -1.73 -6.47 -12.43
N TYR A 167 -2.60 -5.46 -12.50
CA TYR A 167 -4.04 -5.56 -12.78
C TYR A 167 -4.82 -6.54 -11.88
N VAL A 168 -4.37 -6.69 -10.63
CA VAL A 168 -5.02 -7.56 -9.63
C VAL A 168 -5.52 -6.76 -8.42
N SER A 169 -6.29 -7.41 -7.57
CA SER A 169 -6.91 -6.77 -6.40
C SER A 169 -6.82 -7.62 -5.15
N ASN A 170 -7.06 -6.98 -3.99
CA ASN A 170 -7.10 -7.64 -2.68
C ASN A 170 -5.77 -8.31 -2.35
N ILE A 171 -4.72 -7.50 -2.21
CA ILE A 171 -3.39 -7.96 -1.84
C ILE A 171 -2.98 -7.33 -0.51
N ILE A 172 -2.42 -8.16 0.38
CA ILE A 172 -1.75 -7.70 1.59
C ILE A 172 -0.29 -8.17 1.53
N ILE A 173 0.65 -7.23 1.67
CA ILE A 173 2.08 -7.53 1.87
C ILE A 173 2.41 -7.08 3.29
N HIS A 174 2.76 -8.03 4.15
CA HIS A 174 2.92 -7.76 5.57
C HIS A 174 4.16 -8.42 6.18
N GLY A 175 4.95 -7.64 6.92
CA GLY A 175 5.96 -8.19 7.82
C GLY A 175 7.23 -8.75 7.14
N ILE A 176 7.59 -8.26 5.95
CA ILE A 176 8.76 -8.76 5.19
C ILE A 176 9.80 -7.67 4.93
N ASN A 177 11.03 -8.08 4.67
CA ASN A 177 12.13 -7.20 4.27
C ASN A 177 12.27 -7.24 2.75
N ILE A 178 12.33 -6.08 2.09
CA ILE A 178 12.43 -5.93 0.64
C ILE A 178 13.60 -4.99 0.36
N HIS A 179 14.69 -5.50 -0.19
CA HIS A 179 15.89 -4.67 -0.37
C HIS A 179 16.82 -5.19 -1.45
N ASP A 180 17.75 -4.36 -1.91
CA ASP A 180 18.71 -4.72 -2.96
C ASP A 180 18.02 -5.23 -4.24
N CYS A 181 16.83 -4.70 -4.54
CA CYS A 181 16.05 -5.09 -5.72
C CYS A 181 16.76 -4.63 -6.99
N LYS A 182 16.75 -5.49 -8.01
CA LYS A 182 17.46 -5.30 -9.28
C LYS A 182 16.52 -5.44 -10.47
N PRO A 183 16.85 -4.82 -11.62
CA PRO A 183 16.13 -5.03 -12.87
C PRO A 183 16.01 -6.51 -13.20
N GLY A 184 14.79 -6.97 -13.51
CA GLY A 184 14.59 -8.29 -14.13
C GLY A 184 14.82 -8.17 -15.62
N GLY A 185 15.58 -9.08 -16.23
CA GLY A 185 15.70 -9.11 -17.69
C GLY A 185 14.39 -9.52 -18.37
N ASP A 186 14.34 -9.50 -19.70
CA ASP A 186 13.17 -9.98 -20.44
C ASP A 186 12.96 -11.49 -20.30
N GLY A 187 11.71 -11.95 -20.41
CA GLY A 187 11.40 -13.38 -20.46
C GLY A 187 9.98 -13.71 -20.04
N ASN A 188 9.64 -14.99 -20.11
CA ASN A 188 8.32 -15.44 -19.70
C ASN A 188 8.21 -15.46 -18.17
N ILE A 189 7.08 -14.95 -17.66
CA ILE A 189 6.71 -15.02 -16.25
C ILE A 189 5.28 -15.57 -16.17
N ARG A 190 5.09 -16.53 -15.28
CA ARG A 190 3.78 -17.08 -14.91
C ARG A 190 3.12 -16.18 -13.86
N ASP A 191 1.89 -15.78 -14.12
CA ASP A 191 1.06 -14.92 -13.26
C ASP A 191 -0.23 -15.61 -12.77
N SER A 192 -0.64 -16.71 -13.43
CA SER A 192 -1.70 -17.63 -12.96
C SER A 192 -1.35 -19.10 -13.22
N PRO A 193 -2.13 -20.08 -12.72
CA PRO A 193 -1.86 -21.49 -12.97
C PRO A 193 -1.97 -21.86 -14.46
N GLU A 194 -2.79 -21.13 -15.23
CA GLU A 194 -3.04 -21.37 -16.65
C GLU A 194 -2.34 -20.37 -17.58
N HIS A 195 -1.83 -19.24 -17.07
CA HIS A 195 -1.26 -18.18 -17.89
C HIS A 195 0.21 -17.89 -17.56
N SER A 196 1.00 -17.75 -18.62
CA SER A 196 2.33 -17.15 -18.57
C SER A 196 2.54 -16.31 -19.82
N GLY A 197 3.06 -15.09 -19.65
CA GLY A 197 3.27 -14.14 -20.73
C GLY A 197 4.73 -13.69 -20.82
N TYR A 198 5.08 -13.03 -21.92
CA TYR A 198 6.39 -12.39 -22.08
C TYR A 198 6.41 -11.03 -21.39
N TRP A 199 7.38 -10.83 -20.51
CA TRP A 199 7.62 -9.58 -19.79
C TRP A 199 8.91 -8.93 -20.28
N ARG A 200 8.89 -7.60 -20.31
CA ARG A 200 10.06 -6.80 -20.62
C ARG A 200 10.92 -6.56 -19.38
N VAL A 201 12.08 -5.94 -19.59
CA VAL A 201 12.93 -5.48 -18.50
C VAL A 201 12.13 -4.64 -17.49
N SER A 202 12.31 -4.94 -16.21
CA SER A 202 11.76 -4.16 -15.11
C SER A 202 12.79 -3.21 -14.51
N ASP A 203 12.33 -2.14 -13.85
CA ASP A 203 13.22 -1.09 -13.35
C ASP A 203 13.99 -1.50 -12.07
N GLY A 204 13.49 -2.52 -11.36
CA GLY A 204 14.06 -3.01 -10.11
C GLY A 204 13.53 -2.30 -8.88
N ASP A 205 12.23 -1.99 -8.88
CA ASP A 205 11.48 -1.48 -7.73
C ASP A 205 11.33 -2.54 -6.64
N GLY A 206 11.09 -2.11 -5.40
CA GLY A 206 10.72 -3.00 -4.30
C GLY A 206 9.33 -3.62 -4.48
N VAL A 207 8.32 -2.75 -4.57
CA VAL A 207 6.91 -3.12 -4.81
C VAL A 207 6.34 -2.22 -5.89
N SER A 208 6.00 -2.81 -7.05
CA SER A 208 5.33 -2.12 -8.15
C SER A 208 3.84 -2.49 -8.17
N ILE A 209 2.95 -1.49 -8.10
CA ILE A 209 1.49 -1.64 -8.12
C ILE A 209 0.97 -0.95 -9.39
N PHE A 210 0.55 -1.76 -10.35
CA PHE A 210 0.17 -1.34 -11.69
C PHE A 210 -1.29 -1.70 -11.96
N GLY A 211 -2.17 -0.70 -12.08
CA GLY A 211 -3.62 -0.92 -12.22
C GLY A 211 -4.26 -1.74 -11.10
N GLY A 212 -3.66 -1.73 -9.90
CA GLY A 212 -4.10 -2.53 -8.76
C GLY A 212 -5.16 -1.81 -7.91
N ARG A 213 -5.98 -2.58 -7.19
CA ARG A 213 -6.97 -2.01 -6.25
C ARG A 213 -7.14 -2.82 -4.97
N HIS A 214 -7.46 -2.15 -3.86
CA HIS A 214 -7.56 -2.78 -2.54
C HIS A 214 -6.25 -3.46 -2.16
N ILE A 215 -5.21 -2.65 -2.02
CA ILE A 215 -3.85 -3.10 -1.72
C ILE A 215 -3.41 -2.52 -0.38
N TRP A 216 -2.76 -3.35 0.43
CA TRP A 216 -2.21 -2.93 1.72
C TRP A 216 -0.77 -3.41 1.87
N VAL A 217 0.17 -2.47 1.99
CA VAL A 217 1.59 -2.73 2.29
C VAL A 217 1.85 -2.27 3.72
N ASP A 218 2.07 -3.23 4.61
CA ASP A 218 2.10 -3.01 6.05
C ASP A 218 3.33 -3.63 6.71
N HIS A 219 3.95 -2.95 7.68
CA HIS A 219 5.06 -3.53 8.45
C HIS A 219 6.17 -4.14 7.58
N CYS A 220 6.49 -3.53 6.45
CA CYS A 220 7.61 -3.94 5.62
C CYS A 220 8.82 -3.05 5.88
N SER A 221 10.01 -3.62 5.80
CA SER A 221 11.27 -2.88 5.83
C SER A 221 11.83 -2.79 4.42
N LEU A 222 11.96 -1.58 3.87
CA LEU A 222 12.34 -1.34 2.48
C LEU A 222 13.59 -0.47 2.37
N SER A 223 14.56 -0.88 1.54
CA SER A 223 15.80 -0.11 1.34
C SER A 223 16.57 -0.51 0.09
N ASN A 224 17.44 0.38 -0.41
CA ASN A 224 18.47 0.10 -1.41
C ASN A 224 18.00 -0.65 -2.67
N CYS A 225 16.83 -0.31 -3.22
CA CYS A 225 16.38 -0.86 -4.51
C CYS A 225 17.07 -0.13 -5.68
N ARG A 226 16.93 -0.65 -6.91
CA ARG A 226 17.55 -0.02 -8.07
C ARG A 226 16.88 1.28 -8.48
N ASP A 227 15.55 1.32 -8.49
CA ASP A 227 14.78 2.53 -8.84
C ASP A 227 13.89 3.00 -7.68
N GLY A 228 12.63 2.59 -7.58
CA GLY A 228 11.70 2.93 -6.50
C GLY A 228 11.68 1.93 -5.33
N LEU A 229 11.26 2.33 -4.12
CA LEU A 229 10.87 1.35 -3.08
C LEU A 229 9.42 0.91 -3.29
N ILE A 230 8.50 1.84 -3.48
CA ILE A 230 7.09 1.56 -3.77
C ILE A 230 6.57 2.48 -4.89
N ASP A 231 6.10 1.87 -5.97
CA ASP A 231 5.47 2.57 -7.09
C ASP A 231 3.99 2.19 -7.20
N VAL A 232 3.11 3.20 -7.23
CA VAL A 232 1.66 3.03 -7.41
C VAL A 232 1.25 3.82 -8.63
N ILE A 233 0.94 3.13 -9.71
CA ILE A 233 0.82 3.73 -11.05
C ILE A 233 -0.32 3.13 -11.86
N HIS A 234 -0.60 3.72 -13.03
CA HIS A 234 -1.54 3.20 -14.03
C HIS A 234 -2.98 3.01 -13.51
N GLY A 235 -3.53 4.04 -12.85
CA GLY A 235 -4.91 4.03 -12.38
C GLY A 235 -5.12 3.18 -11.12
N SER A 236 -4.04 2.77 -10.46
CA SER A 236 -4.12 2.10 -9.17
C SER A 236 -4.83 2.97 -8.14
N THR A 237 -5.65 2.38 -7.27
CA THR A 237 -6.42 3.12 -6.26
C THR A 237 -6.80 2.23 -5.07
N ALA A 238 -7.38 2.81 -4.02
CA ALA A 238 -7.72 2.09 -2.79
C ALA A 238 -6.48 1.39 -2.19
N VAL A 239 -5.43 2.17 -1.92
CA VAL A 239 -4.16 1.68 -1.38
C VAL A 239 -3.88 2.27 0.00
N THR A 240 -3.40 1.46 0.93
CA THR A 240 -2.83 1.92 2.20
C THR A 240 -1.39 1.43 2.31
N ILE A 241 -0.49 2.32 2.70
CA ILE A 241 0.92 2.05 2.97
C ILE A 241 1.15 2.45 4.42
N SER A 242 1.30 1.47 5.32
CA SER A 242 1.35 1.73 6.76
C SER A 242 2.43 0.99 7.52
N ASN A 243 2.87 1.56 8.65
CA ASN A 243 3.81 0.90 9.55
C ASN A 243 5.12 0.43 8.90
N ASN A 244 5.49 0.95 7.72
CA ASN A 244 6.70 0.53 7.03
C ASN A 244 7.90 1.34 7.50
N TYR A 245 9.08 0.73 7.42
CA TYR A 245 10.35 1.40 7.68
C TYR A 245 11.13 1.53 6.39
N PHE A 246 11.39 2.77 5.97
CA PHE A 246 12.12 3.11 4.75
C PHE A 246 13.49 3.66 5.13
N THR A 247 14.56 3.16 4.51
CA THR A 247 15.93 3.67 4.72
C THR A 247 16.79 3.55 3.46
N HIS A 248 17.93 4.25 3.43
CA HIS A 248 19.01 4.09 2.47
C HIS A 248 18.55 4.01 1.00
N HIS A 249 17.85 5.05 0.54
CA HIS A 249 17.27 5.04 -0.80
C HIS A 249 16.98 6.45 -1.34
N ASP A 250 17.19 6.67 -2.63
CA ASP A 250 16.95 7.97 -3.26
C ASP A 250 15.44 8.21 -3.52
N LYS A 251 14.85 7.39 -4.39
CA LYS A 251 13.47 7.55 -4.88
C LYS A 251 12.52 6.65 -4.09
N VAL A 252 12.01 7.13 -2.95
CA VAL A 252 11.27 6.27 -2.01
C VAL A 252 9.94 5.77 -2.57
N MET A 253 9.01 6.68 -2.90
CA MET A 253 7.63 6.32 -3.23
C MET A 253 7.07 7.21 -4.34
N LEU A 254 6.70 6.60 -5.47
CA LEU A 254 6.09 7.29 -6.60
C LEU A 254 4.59 6.94 -6.71
N LEU A 255 3.73 7.94 -6.62
CA LEU A 255 2.28 7.79 -6.72
C LEU A 255 1.77 8.53 -7.96
N GLY A 256 1.60 7.78 -9.05
CA GLY A 256 1.34 8.26 -10.41
C GLY A 256 2.63 8.53 -11.18
N HIS A 257 2.76 7.97 -12.38
CA HIS A 257 4.04 7.93 -13.12
C HIS A 257 4.24 9.11 -14.09
N SER A 258 3.15 9.68 -14.61
CA SER A 258 3.19 10.66 -15.71
C SER A 258 2.15 11.76 -15.53
N ASP A 259 2.58 13.00 -15.74
CA ASP A 259 1.73 14.20 -15.71
C ASP A 259 0.63 14.14 -16.78
N ALA A 260 0.87 13.42 -17.88
CA ALA A 260 -0.11 13.22 -18.95
C ALA A 260 -1.12 12.10 -18.68
N TYR A 261 -0.88 11.23 -17.68
CA TYR A 261 -1.72 10.06 -17.43
C TYR A 261 -2.91 10.38 -16.53
N THR A 262 -3.95 10.97 -17.12
CA THR A 262 -5.09 11.52 -16.38
C THR A 262 -5.99 10.48 -15.69
N GLN A 263 -5.84 9.19 -15.97
CA GLN A 263 -6.56 8.14 -15.23
C GLN A 263 -6.13 8.09 -13.75
N ASP A 264 -4.92 8.57 -13.42
CA ASP A 264 -4.44 8.65 -12.03
C ASP A 264 -5.22 9.69 -11.20
N LYS A 265 -6.13 10.48 -11.77
CA LYS A 265 -7.04 11.37 -11.01
C LYS A 265 -7.95 10.61 -10.03
N ASN A 266 -8.21 9.33 -10.30
CA ASN A 266 -9.00 8.47 -9.43
C ASN A 266 -8.15 7.74 -8.37
N MET A 267 -6.83 7.97 -8.35
CA MET A 267 -5.93 7.35 -7.39
C MET A 267 -6.21 7.91 -5.99
N GLN A 268 -6.31 7.00 -5.02
CA GLN A 268 -6.48 7.34 -3.61
C GLN A 268 -5.55 6.48 -2.78
N VAL A 269 -4.65 7.12 -2.03
CA VAL A 269 -3.63 6.43 -1.21
C VAL A 269 -3.56 7.03 0.18
N THR A 270 -3.54 6.16 1.20
CA THR A 270 -3.27 6.54 2.59
C THR A 270 -1.85 6.13 2.94
N ILE A 271 -1.06 7.07 3.45
CA ILE A 271 0.31 6.86 3.94
C ILE A 271 0.28 7.15 5.43
N ALA A 272 0.36 6.11 6.26
CA ALA A 272 0.11 6.25 7.70
C ALA A 272 1.11 5.50 8.59
N PHE A 273 1.57 6.12 9.68
CA PHE A 273 2.43 5.48 10.69
C PHE A 273 3.75 4.90 10.16
N ASN A 274 4.20 5.32 8.98
CA ASN A 274 5.50 4.91 8.47
C ASN A 274 6.62 5.68 9.18
N HIS A 275 7.80 5.08 9.22
CA HIS A 275 9.03 5.76 9.60
C HIS A 275 9.91 5.92 8.36
N PHE A 276 10.11 7.16 7.95
CA PHE A 276 11.07 7.57 6.94
C PHE A 276 12.41 7.88 7.63
N GLY A 277 13.28 6.87 7.58
CA GLY A 277 14.51 6.77 8.33
C GLY A 277 15.74 7.29 7.60
N GLU A 278 16.91 6.91 8.09
CA GLU A 278 18.22 7.36 7.61
C GLU A 278 18.48 7.07 6.12
N GLY A 279 19.31 7.91 5.50
CA GLY A 279 19.78 7.73 4.12
C GLY A 279 18.70 7.87 3.05
N LEU A 280 17.55 8.46 3.36
CA LEU A 280 16.52 8.78 2.37
C LEU A 280 16.79 10.14 1.72
N VAL A 281 16.56 10.24 0.40
CA VAL A 281 16.76 11.50 -0.34
C VAL A 281 15.45 12.24 -0.56
N GLN A 282 14.46 11.57 -1.17
CA GLN A 282 13.23 12.22 -1.66
C GLN A 282 12.05 11.27 -1.87
N ARG A 283 10.89 11.85 -2.27
CA ARG A 283 9.67 11.15 -2.69
C ARG A 283 9.00 10.34 -1.57
N MET A 284 8.69 11.00 -0.46
CA MET A 284 8.03 10.40 0.70
C MET A 284 6.66 11.05 1.00
N PRO A 285 5.66 11.01 0.09
CA PRO A 285 5.67 10.49 -1.28
C PRO A 285 5.99 11.57 -2.35
N ARG A 286 6.16 11.17 -3.62
CA ARG A 286 5.97 12.04 -4.79
C ARG A 286 4.68 11.70 -5.51
N CYS A 287 3.75 12.65 -5.56
CA CYS A 287 2.36 12.44 -5.98
C CYS A 287 2.01 13.10 -7.32
N ARG A 288 1.06 12.52 -8.04
CA ARG A 288 0.43 13.13 -9.23
C ARG A 288 -1.06 12.88 -9.28
N HIS A 289 -1.83 13.88 -9.74
CA HIS A 289 -3.29 13.86 -9.98
C HIS A 289 -4.20 13.55 -8.78
N GLY A 290 -4.06 12.37 -8.17
CA GLY A 290 -5.01 11.80 -7.22
C GLY A 290 -5.09 12.47 -5.85
N TYR A 291 -5.64 11.73 -4.89
CA TYR A 291 -5.84 12.15 -3.51
C TYR A 291 -4.98 11.36 -2.54
N PHE A 292 -4.21 12.07 -1.71
CA PHE A 292 -3.21 11.49 -0.84
C PHE A 292 -3.39 11.96 0.60
N HIS A 293 -3.68 11.02 1.49
CA HIS A 293 -3.77 11.29 2.93
C HIS A 293 -2.49 10.82 3.62
N VAL A 294 -1.67 11.77 4.06
CA VAL A 294 -0.38 11.54 4.70
C VAL A 294 -0.52 11.84 6.19
N VAL A 295 -0.61 10.80 7.03
CA VAL A 295 -1.03 10.97 8.43
C VAL A 295 -0.14 10.25 9.44
N ASN A 296 0.28 10.97 10.48
CA ASN A 296 1.05 10.41 11.60
C ASN A 296 2.31 9.60 11.21
N ASN A 297 3.02 10.00 10.16
CA ASN A 297 4.32 9.42 9.79
C ASN A 297 5.48 10.19 10.46
N ASP A 298 6.56 9.49 10.78
CA ASP A 298 7.79 10.09 11.33
C ASP A 298 8.85 10.24 10.24
N TYR A 299 9.23 11.49 9.96
CA TYR A 299 10.26 11.84 9.00
C TYR A 299 11.48 12.31 9.77
N THR A 300 12.51 11.45 9.78
CA THR A 300 13.74 11.72 10.52
C THR A 300 14.90 12.14 9.64
N HIS A 301 14.86 11.79 8.35
CA HIS A 301 15.85 12.20 7.36
C HIS A 301 15.21 12.42 5.99
N TRP A 302 15.78 13.38 5.26
CA TRP A 302 15.66 13.54 3.81
C TRP A 302 16.89 14.32 3.32
N GLU A 303 17.28 14.19 2.06
CA GLU A 303 18.41 14.97 1.52
C GLU A 303 17.97 16.05 0.53
N MET A 304 16.75 15.96 -0.01
CA MET A 304 16.23 16.94 -0.96
C MET A 304 14.89 17.52 -0.53
N TYR A 305 13.87 16.67 -0.33
CA TYR A 305 12.56 17.04 0.17
C TYR A 305 11.86 15.80 0.74
N ALA A 306 10.84 15.98 1.57
CA ALA A 306 10.04 14.86 2.05
C ALA A 306 8.84 14.60 1.11
N ILE A 307 7.90 15.54 1.01
CA ILE A 307 6.66 15.40 0.26
C ILE A 307 6.75 16.22 -1.03
N GLY A 308 6.40 15.65 -2.17
CA GLY A 308 6.43 16.38 -3.44
C GLY A 308 5.39 15.93 -4.43
N GLY A 309 5.36 16.56 -5.59
CA GLY A 309 4.43 16.18 -6.64
C GLY A 309 4.37 17.14 -7.82
N SER A 310 3.73 16.68 -8.88
CA SER A 310 3.45 17.41 -10.13
C SER A 310 2.05 17.07 -10.64
N ALA A 311 1.52 17.83 -11.60
CA ALA A 311 0.18 17.61 -12.15
C ALA A 311 -0.97 17.61 -11.10
N ALA A 312 -0.99 18.64 -10.26
CA ALA A 312 -2.10 18.99 -9.37
C ALA A 312 -2.63 17.87 -8.43
N PRO A 313 -1.78 17.14 -7.69
CA PRO A 313 -2.26 16.19 -6.69
C PRO A 313 -2.90 16.94 -5.51
N THR A 314 -3.87 16.30 -4.86
CA THR A 314 -4.39 16.76 -3.56
C THR A 314 -3.64 16.04 -2.43
N ILE A 315 -2.92 16.80 -1.61
CA ILE A 315 -2.12 16.26 -0.50
C ILE A 315 -2.66 16.81 0.81
N ASN A 316 -3.14 15.92 1.68
CA ASN A 316 -3.56 16.25 3.03
C ASN A 316 -2.56 15.67 4.04
N SER A 317 -1.68 16.52 4.57
CA SER A 317 -0.69 16.18 5.61
C SER A 317 -1.28 16.46 6.99
N GLN A 318 -1.41 15.43 7.84
CA GLN A 318 -2.01 15.59 9.16
C GLN A 318 -1.23 14.88 10.28
N GLY A 319 -0.86 15.63 11.31
CA GLY A 319 -0.25 15.11 12.52
C GLY A 319 1.07 14.34 12.31
N ASN A 320 1.79 14.57 11.22
CA ASN A 320 3.12 14.01 10.97
C ASN A 320 4.18 14.71 11.82
N ARG A 321 5.36 14.10 11.92
CA ARG A 321 6.53 14.70 12.57
C ARG A 321 7.65 14.83 11.54
N PHE A 322 8.15 16.04 11.35
CA PHE A 322 9.23 16.35 10.41
C PHE A 322 10.45 16.90 11.15
N LEU A 323 11.53 16.15 11.19
CA LEU A 323 12.83 16.62 11.66
C LEU A 323 13.71 16.96 10.48
N ALA A 324 13.86 18.27 10.19
CA ALA A 324 14.69 18.69 9.07
C ALA A 324 16.17 18.38 9.29
N PRO A 325 16.93 18.08 8.20
CA PRO A 325 18.38 18.06 8.21
C PRO A 325 18.96 19.38 8.68
N ASP A 326 20.21 19.39 9.15
CA ASP A 326 20.84 20.60 9.67
C ASP A 326 21.08 21.66 8.58
N GLU A 327 21.25 21.25 7.33
CA GLU A 327 21.50 22.16 6.22
C GLU A 327 20.35 23.14 5.97
N GLN A 328 20.69 24.44 5.89
CA GLN A 328 19.73 25.54 5.81
C GLN A 328 18.80 25.48 4.58
N PHE A 329 19.26 24.89 3.47
CA PHE A 329 18.48 24.80 2.22
C PHE A 329 17.60 23.56 2.13
N LYS A 330 17.62 22.67 3.14
CA LYS A 330 16.83 21.43 3.18
C LYS A 330 15.68 21.49 4.19
N LYS A 331 15.26 22.69 4.59
CA LYS A 331 14.22 22.91 5.62
C LYS A 331 12.81 22.80 5.08
N GLU A 332 12.60 23.04 3.80
CA GLU A 332 11.29 22.91 3.19
C GLU A 332 10.94 21.42 3.02
N VAL A 333 9.84 21.00 3.65
CA VAL A 333 9.31 19.62 3.56
C VAL A 333 8.78 19.35 2.15
N THR A 334 8.24 20.38 1.50
CA THR A 334 7.47 20.31 0.26
C THR A 334 8.29 20.63 -0.99
N LYS A 335 8.02 19.91 -2.08
CA LYS A 335 8.59 20.22 -3.40
C LYS A 335 7.54 20.11 -4.51
N HIS A 336 7.14 21.25 -5.05
CA HIS A 336 6.29 21.35 -6.24
C HIS A 336 7.18 21.20 -7.49
N GLU A 337 6.98 20.13 -8.24
CA GLU A 337 7.77 19.78 -9.42
C GLU A 337 7.03 20.10 -10.71
N ASP A 338 7.78 20.30 -11.78
CA ASP A 338 7.31 20.33 -13.18
C ASP A 338 6.21 21.38 -13.49
N ALA A 339 6.06 22.42 -12.66
CA ALA A 339 5.13 23.52 -12.89
C ALA A 339 5.68 24.88 -12.40
N PRO A 340 5.32 25.99 -13.04
CA PRO A 340 5.61 27.32 -12.53
C PRO A 340 4.75 27.66 -11.31
N GLU A 341 5.22 28.59 -10.50
CA GLU A 341 4.53 29.03 -9.28
C GLU A 341 3.12 29.58 -9.50
N SER A 342 2.87 30.22 -10.65
CA SER A 342 1.53 30.66 -11.05
C SER A 342 0.52 29.52 -11.17
N GLU A 343 1.00 28.30 -11.42
CA GLU A 343 0.18 27.10 -11.55
C GLU A 343 0.09 26.35 -10.22
N TRP A 344 1.23 25.94 -9.64
CA TRP A 344 1.21 25.06 -8.48
C TRP A 344 0.66 25.72 -7.21
N ARG A 345 0.65 27.06 -7.12
CA ARG A 345 -0.02 27.77 -6.02
C ARG A 345 -1.50 27.44 -5.88
N ASN A 346 -2.14 26.94 -6.94
CA ASN A 346 -3.54 26.54 -6.95
C ASN A 346 -3.75 25.06 -6.59
N TRP A 347 -2.69 24.25 -6.47
CA TRP A 347 -2.80 22.85 -6.07
C TRP A 347 -3.16 22.74 -4.59
N ASN A 348 -3.93 21.74 -4.20
CA ASN A 348 -4.45 21.62 -2.84
C ASN A 348 -3.49 20.85 -1.93
N TRP A 349 -2.51 21.54 -1.34
CA TRP A 349 -1.56 20.95 -0.40
C TRP A 349 -1.76 21.56 0.99
N ARG A 350 -2.13 20.72 1.95
CA ARG A 350 -2.57 21.14 3.29
C ARG A 350 -1.71 20.47 4.35
N SER A 351 -1.49 21.20 5.45
CA SER A 351 -0.79 20.72 6.63
C SER A 351 -1.58 21.10 7.88
N GLU A 352 -1.94 20.12 8.69
CA GLU A 352 -2.72 20.31 9.92
C GLU A 352 -2.14 19.50 11.08
N GLY A 353 -1.80 20.15 12.18
CA GLY A 353 -1.29 19.48 13.39
C GLY A 353 0.09 18.81 13.24
N ASP A 354 0.78 19.02 12.11
CA ASP A 354 2.14 18.56 11.89
C ASP A 354 3.13 19.21 12.87
N LEU A 355 4.12 18.44 13.34
CA LEU A 355 5.22 18.93 14.17
C LEU A 355 6.45 19.16 13.30
N PHE A 356 6.91 20.41 13.25
CA PHE A 356 8.12 20.80 12.53
C PHE A 356 9.28 21.04 13.49
N LEU A 357 10.36 20.30 13.30
CA LEU A 357 11.56 20.35 14.12
C LEU A 357 12.77 20.79 13.29
N ASN A 358 13.76 21.38 13.95
CA ASN A 358 14.99 21.86 13.33
C ASN A 358 14.76 22.84 12.15
N GLY A 359 13.73 23.69 12.25
CA GLY A 359 13.40 24.68 11.23
C GLY A 359 12.64 24.14 10.02
N ALA A 360 12.17 22.88 10.06
CA ALA A 360 11.29 22.34 9.02
C ALA A 360 10.06 23.25 8.81
N PHE A 361 9.54 23.29 7.58
CA PHE A 361 8.25 23.93 7.31
C PHE A 361 7.57 23.34 6.08
N PHE A 362 6.25 23.47 6.02
CA PHE A 362 5.42 23.01 4.90
C PHE A 362 4.83 24.20 4.15
N ARG A 363 5.04 24.27 2.83
CA ARG A 363 4.45 25.32 1.98
C ARG A 363 3.05 24.90 1.54
N GLN A 364 2.03 25.40 2.24
CA GLN A 364 0.63 25.13 1.91
C GLN A 364 0.16 25.95 0.71
N THR A 365 -0.76 25.37 -0.08
CA THR A 365 -1.27 25.94 -1.34
C THR A 365 -2.74 25.59 -1.57
N GLY A 366 -3.37 26.25 -2.54
CA GLY A 366 -4.77 26.03 -2.89
C GLY A 366 -5.77 26.82 -2.02
N ALA A 367 -7.05 26.66 -2.30
CA ALA A 367 -8.11 27.52 -1.74
C ALA A 367 -8.50 27.21 -0.27
N GLY A 368 -7.78 26.32 0.42
CA GLY A 368 -8.21 25.78 1.72
C GLY A 368 -9.52 24.96 1.62
N ALA A 369 -9.97 24.38 2.73
CA ALA A 369 -11.32 23.81 2.83
C ALA A 369 -12.34 24.91 3.20
N SER A 370 -13.61 24.78 2.82
CA SER A 370 -14.65 25.71 3.27
C SER A 370 -14.83 25.65 4.80
N SER A 371 -15.13 26.80 5.42
CA SER A 371 -15.23 26.97 6.87
C SER A 371 -16.31 26.15 7.57
N SER A 372 -17.27 25.58 6.82
CA SER A 372 -18.26 24.61 7.33
C SER A 372 -17.66 23.21 7.55
N TYR A 373 -16.58 22.88 6.87
CA TYR A 373 -15.91 21.57 6.90
C TYR A 373 -14.97 21.43 8.11
N ALA A 374 -14.27 22.52 8.49
CA ALA A 374 -13.36 22.56 9.65
C ALA A 374 -14.05 22.35 11.02
N ARG A 375 -15.38 22.53 11.11
CA ARG A 375 -16.16 22.35 12.36
C ARG A 375 -16.71 20.93 12.58
N ALA A 376 -16.80 20.09 11.55
CA ALA A 376 -17.18 18.68 11.69
C ALA A 376 -15.99 17.79 12.15
N TYR A 377 -14.77 18.27 11.93
CA TYR A 377 -13.47 17.62 12.20
C TYR A 377 -12.98 17.73 13.66
N SER A 378 -13.85 17.61 14.68
CA SER A 378 -13.37 17.59 16.09
C SER A 378 -12.61 16.30 16.50
N LEU A 379 -12.28 15.46 15.51
CA LEU A 379 -11.60 14.18 15.63
C LEU A 379 -10.33 14.22 14.76
N SER A 380 -9.23 14.75 15.29
CA SER A 380 -7.96 14.92 14.58
C SER A 380 -7.10 13.65 14.53
N ALA A 381 -6.07 13.66 13.68
CA ALA A 381 -4.93 12.74 13.73
C ALA A 381 -4.35 12.61 15.16
N ARG A 382 -3.53 11.60 15.44
CA ARG A 382 -2.82 11.56 16.73
C ARG A 382 -1.97 12.82 16.89
N PRO A 383 -1.81 13.35 18.11
CA PRO A 383 -0.88 14.44 18.36
C PRO A 383 0.50 14.09 17.78
N SER A 384 1.05 14.98 16.98
CA SER A 384 2.34 14.80 16.30
C SER A 384 3.51 14.58 17.27
N SER A 385 3.37 14.99 18.54
CA SER A 385 4.30 14.67 19.62
C SER A 385 4.37 13.18 19.98
N LEU A 386 3.33 12.40 19.68
CA LEU A 386 3.30 10.95 19.91
C LEU A 386 3.85 10.15 18.73
N VAL A 387 4.03 10.77 17.55
CA VAL A 387 4.41 10.08 16.31
C VAL A 387 5.66 9.23 16.49
N GLY A 388 6.71 9.76 17.12
CA GLY A 388 7.93 8.99 17.38
C GLY A 388 7.70 7.74 18.23
N SER A 389 6.75 7.77 19.17
CA SER A 389 6.41 6.59 19.99
C SER A 389 5.54 5.55 19.25
N ILE A 390 4.58 6.01 18.44
CA ILE A 390 3.63 5.11 17.75
C ILE A 390 4.19 4.49 16.47
N THR A 391 5.30 5.02 15.97
CA THR A 391 6.03 4.51 14.78
C THR A 391 7.33 3.77 15.15
N VAL A 392 7.67 3.65 16.44
CA VAL A 392 8.91 2.98 16.91
C VAL A 392 9.03 1.50 16.49
N LYS A 393 7.91 0.87 16.12
CA LYS A 393 7.84 -0.51 15.64
C LYS A 393 7.56 -0.61 14.14
N ALA A 394 7.70 0.47 13.40
CA ALA A 394 7.63 0.43 11.94
C ALA A 394 8.68 -0.54 11.38
N GLY A 395 8.36 -1.16 10.25
CA GLY A 395 9.16 -2.20 9.61
C GLY A 395 8.72 -3.63 9.95
N ALA A 396 9.48 -4.59 9.44
CA ALA A 396 9.24 -6.01 9.66
C ALA A 396 9.32 -6.39 11.14
N LEU A 397 8.27 -7.04 11.64
CA LEU A 397 8.13 -7.40 13.04
C LEU A 397 8.78 -8.74 13.37
N ASN A 398 9.49 -8.80 14.50
CA ASN A 398 10.02 -10.04 15.05
C ASN A 398 8.97 -10.75 15.95
N CYS A 399 7.85 -11.17 15.36
CA CYS A 399 6.81 -11.90 16.08
C CYS A 399 7.28 -13.31 16.45
N ARG A 400 7.03 -13.75 17.70
CA ARG A 400 7.31 -15.13 18.14
C ARG A 400 6.01 -15.86 18.45
N LYS A 401 5.95 -17.15 18.09
CA LYS A 401 4.78 -18.00 18.37
C LYS A 401 4.60 -18.12 19.89
N GLY A 402 3.35 -18.01 20.36
CA GLY A 402 3.02 -18.10 21.79
C GLY A 402 3.34 -16.85 22.60
N SER A 403 3.70 -15.74 21.95
CA SER A 403 3.80 -14.42 22.59
C SER A 403 3.07 -13.38 21.74
N ARG A 404 2.76 -12.23 22.36
CA ARG A 404 2.34 -11.05 21.60
C ARG A 404 3.39 -10.69 20.55
N CYS A 405 2.93 -10.17 19.43
CA CYS A 405 3.77 -9.41 18.53
C CYS A 405 3.65 -7.91 18.92
#